data_AF-A0AAW0JMT2-F1
#
_entry.id   AF-A0AAW0JMT2-F1
#
_cell.length_a   1.000
_cell.length_b   1.000
_cell.length_c   1.000
_cell.angle_alpha   90.00
_cell.angle_beta   90.00
_cell.angle_gamma   90.00
#
_symmetry.space_group_name_H-M   'P 1'
#
loop_
_entity.id
_entity.type
_entity.pdbx_description
1 polymer ?
#
loop_
_entity_poly.entity_id
_entity_poly.type
_entity_poly.pdbx_seq_one_letter_code
_entity_poly.pdbx_strand_id
1 'polypeptide(L)'
;YTNFTVFDITNHFVSQREYEEFKVRINALVAKAQKTPEEGWTMQDGTPWPGNNPRDHPGMIQVFLGHSGGLDTDGNELPRLVYVSREKRPGFQHHKKAGAMNALIRVSAVLTNGAYLLNVDCDHYFNNSKALKEAMCFMMDPAYGKKTCYVQFPQRFDGIDLHDRYANRNIVFFDINLKGLDGIQGPVYVGTGCCFNRQALYGYDPVLTEEDLEPNIIFKSCCGSRKKGKNGNKKYIDKKRAVKRTESTIPIFNMEDIEEGVEGYDDERLLLLSQKSLEKRFGQSPVFIAATFMEQGGIPPSTNPATLLKEAIHVISCGYEDKTEWGKEIGWIYGSVTEDILTGFKMHARGWISIYCMPPRPAFKGSAPINLSDRLNQVLRWALGSIEILLSRHCPLWYGYNGRLKPLERLAYINTIVYPLTSIPLIAYCMLPAFCLLTNKFIIPEISNFASMWFILLFVSIAATGILELRWSGVSIVAGVSYAINSGYQSWGPLFGKLFFAIWVIAHLYPFLKGLLGRQNRTPTIVIVWSILLASIFSLLWVRIDPFISSSARAAANGQCGINC
;
A
#
# COMPACT_ATOMS: atom_id res chain seq x y z
N TYR A 1 27.81 9.65 25.57
CA TYR A 1 27.42 11.06 25.44
C TYR A 1 28.32 11.83 26.38
N THR A 2 29.34 12.60 26.01
CA THR A 2 29.58 13.49 24.86
C THR A 2 31.09 13.70 24.75
N ASN A 3 31.69 13.41 23.60
CA ASN A 3 32.94 14.02 23.14
C ASN A 3 32.68 14.54 21.73
N PHE A 4 31.85 15.59 21.62
CA PHE A 4 31.86 16.42 20.42
C PHE A 4 33.06 17.34 20.58
N THR A 5 34.10 17.10 19.80
CA THR A 5 35.29 17.95 19.84
C THR A 5 34.98 19.30 19.20
N VAL A 6 35.73 20.35 19.54
CA VAL A 6 35.60 21.67 18.89
C VAL A 6 35.72 21.56 17.36
N PHE A 7 36.51 20.60 16.88
CA PHE A 7 36.67 20.27 15.47
C PHE A 7 35.35 19.78 14.82
N ASP A 8 34.59 18.93 15.50
CA ASP A 8 33.28 18.45 15.01
C ASP A 8 32.26 19.60 14.91
N ILE A 9 32.34 20.56 15.83
CA ILE A 9 31.48 21.75 15.83
C ILE A 9 31.84 22.67 14.67
N THR A 10 33.13 22.93 14.43
CA THR A 10 33.58 23.74 13.30
C THR A 10 33.19 23.12 11.97
N ASN A 11 33.39 21.80 11.80
CA ASN A 11 32.96 21.08 10.59
C ASN A 11 31.44 21.11 10.41
N HIS A 12 30.67 21.02 11.50
CA HIS A 12 29.22 21.17 11.43
C HIS A 12 28.79 22.55 10.91
N PHE A 13 29.39 23.62 11.43
CA PHE A 13 29.08 24.98 10.96
C PHE A 13 29.52 25.23 9.51
N VAL A 14 30.69 24.72 9.10
CA VAL A 14 31.15 24.79 7.71
C VAL A 14 30.18 24.05 6.79
N SER A 15 29.83 22.81 7.13
CA SER A 15 28.86 22.01 6.36
C SER A 15 27.47 22.66 6.30
N GLN A 16 27.02 23.26 7.40
CA GLN A 16 25.75 23.98 7.44
C GLN A 16 25.77 25.21 6.52
N ARG A 17 26.87 25.96 6.49
CA ARG A 17 27.04 27.09 5.59
C ARG A 17 27.02 26.65 4.13
N GLU A 18 27.80 25.63 3.78
CA GLU A 18 27.82 25.07 2.41
C GLU A 18 26.44 24.55 1.99
N TYR A 19 25.68 23.96 2.91
CA TYR A 19 24.31 23.53 2.68
C TYR A 19 23.37 24.71 2.40
N GLU A 20 23.45 25.80 3.17
CA GLU A 20 22.62 26.99 2.91
C GLU A 20 22.99 27.66 1.58
N GLU A 21 24.28 27.71 1.22
CA GLU A 21 24.73 28.19 -0.10
C GLU A 21 24.21 27.29 -1.23
N PHE A 22 24.25 25.97 -1.06
CA PHE A 22 23.63 25.01 -1.99
C PHE A 22 22.12 25.24 -2.12
N LYS A 23 21.41 25.41 -1.02
CA LYS A 23 19.97 25.68 -1.00
C LYS A 23 19.61 26.96 -1.73
N VAL A 24 20.39 28.03 -1.58
CA VAL A 24 20.21 29.29 -2.33
C VAL A 24 20.36 29.05 -3.84
N ARG A 25 21.40 28.29 -4.26
CA ARG A 25 21.58 27.93 -5.68
C ARG A 25 20.40 27.14 -6.24
N ILE A 26 19.89 26.15 -5.50
CA ILE A 26 18.71 25.37 -5.90
C ILE A 26 17.47 26.27 -5.99
N ASN A 27 17.24 27.15 -5.02
CA ASN A 27 16.11 28.09 -5.05
C ASN A 27 16.18 29.03 -6.25
N ALA A 28 17.38 29.49 -6.63
CA ALA A 28 17.57 30.30 -7.83
C ALA A 28 17.20 29.53 -9.11
N LEU A 29 17.56 28.24 -9.20
CA LEU A 29 17.17 27.38 -10.32
C LEU A 29 15.66 27.14 -10.36
N VAL A 30 15.02 26.92 -9.21
CA VAL A 30 13.55 26.76 -9.12
C VAL A 30 12.84 28.04 -9.57
N ALA A 31 13.30 29.21 -9.11
CA ALA A 31 12.75 30.50 -9.51
C ALA A 31 12.95 30.76 -11.02
N LYS A 32 14.11 30.38 -11.57
CA LYS A 32 14.36 30.45 -13.02
C LYS A 32 13.42 29.51 -13.79
N ALA A 33 13.20 28.29 -13.30
CA ALA A 33 12.37 27.28 -13.95
C ALA A 33 10.88 27.66 -14.04
N GLN A 34 10.40 28.62 -13.23
CA GLN A 34 9.03 29.14 -13.34
C GLN A 34 8.80 30.01 -14.59
N LYS A 35 9.87 30.50 -15.22
CA LYS A 35 9.81 31.33 -16.42
C LYS A 35 10.22 30.51 -17.63
N THR A 36 9.24 29.95 -18.33
CA THR A 36 9.48 29.15 -19.53
C THR A 36 9.88 30.05 -20.71
N PRO A 37 11.07 29.87 -21.32
CA PRO A 37 11.45 30.59 -22.53
C PRO A 37 10.59 30.21 -23.74
N GLU A 38 10.37 31.15 -24.67
CA GLU A 38 9.53 30.92 -25.86
C GLU A 38 10.17 29.92 -26.83
N GLU A 39 11.49 29.99 -26.97
CA GLU A 39 12.34 29.10 -27.77
C GLU A 39 12.56 27.71 -27.15
N GLY A 40 12.03 27.48 -25.93
CA GLY A 40 12.25 26.26 -25.17
C GLY A 40 13.54 26.26 -24.36
N TRP A 41 13.71 25.25 -23.52
CA TRP A 41 14.88 25.15 -22.64
C TRP A 41 16.14 24.82 -23.45
N THR A 42 17.27 25.42 -23.04
CA THR A 42 18.60 25.18 -23.61
C THR A 42 19.54 24.71 -22.50
N MET A 43 20.40 23.75 -22.85
CA MET A 43 21.45 23.22 -22.00
C MET A 43 22.62 24.21 -21.87
N GLN A 44 23.50 24.01 -20.89
CA GLN A 44 24.67 24.89 -20.70
C GLN A 44 25.67 24.84 -21.86
N ASP A 45 25.71 23.73 -22.60
CA ASP A 45 26.53 23.54 -23.80
C ASP A 45 25.93 24.18 -25.07
N GLY A 46 24.78 24.87 -24.94
CA GLY A 46 24.08 25.51 -26.05
C GLY A 46 23.15 24.59 -26.85
N THR A 47 23.05 23.31 -26.50
CA THR A 47 22.13 22.38 -27.18
C THR A 47 20.68 22.54 -26.69
N PRO A 48 19.66 22.34 -27.55
CA PRO A 48 18.27 22.38 -27.11
C PRO A 48 17.96 21.21 -26.17
N TRP A 49 17.16 21.48 -25.13
CA TRP A 49 16.73 20.43 -24.19
C TRP A 49 15.86 19.39 -24.91
N PRO A 50 16.23 18.09 -24.89
CA PRO A 50 15.48 17.07 -25.62
C PRO A 50 14.05 16.87 -25.08
N GLY A 51 13.80 17.23 -23.82
CA GLY A 51 12.50 17.10 -23.15
C GLY A 51 11.61 18.34 -23.21
N ASN A 52 11.76 19.22 -24.21
CA ASN A 52 10.95 20.45 -24.32
C ASN A 52 9.45 20.17 -24.48
N ASN A 53 9.07 19.09 -25.17
CA ASN A 53 7.69 18.64 -25.24
C ASN A 53 7.45 17.46 -24.29
N PRO A 54 6.65 17.61 -23.21
CA PRO A 54 6.44 16.55 -22.22
C PRO A 54 5.63 15.35 -22.73
N ARG A 55 4.98 15.47 -23.90
CA ARG A 55 4.20 14.40 -24.55
C ARG A 55 4.95 13.70 -25.69
N ASP A 56 6.01 14.31 -26.22
CA ASP A 56 6.82 13.78 -27.31
C ASP A 56 8.29 14.13 -27.08
N HIS A 57 9.03 13.21 -26.49
CA HIS A 57 10.44 13.40 -26.23
C HIS A 57 11.19 12.06 -26.21
N PRO A 58 12.46 12.03 -26.64
CA PRO A 58 13.29 10.83 -26.59
C PRO A 58 13.57 10.41 -25.14
N GLY A 59 14.00 9.15 -24.98
CA GLY A 59 14.57 8.67 -23.74
C GLY A 59 15.94 9.30 -23.49
N MET A 60 16.24 9.60 -22.22
CA MET A 60 17.52 10.20 -21.81
C MET A 60 18.08 9.44 -20.63
N ILE A 61 19.38 9.14 -20.67
CA ILE A 61 20.13 8.52 -19.57
C ILE A 61 21.37 9.36 -19.32
N GLN A 62 21.57 9.80 -18.08
CA GLN A 62 22.76 10.52 -17.66
C GLN A 62 23.37 9.87 -16.43
N VAL A 63 24.70 9.72 -16.40
CA VAL A 63 25.45 9.19 -15.26
C VAL A 63 26.25 10.34 -14.65
N PHE A 64 26.05 10.62 -13.36
CA PHE A 64 26.68 11.78 -12.68
C PHE A 64 27.84 11.39 -11.74
N LEU A 65 27.65 10.39 -10.89
CA LEU A 65 28.63 9.94 -9.89
C LEU A 65 29.11 8.51 -10.20
N GLY A 66 30.10 8.00 -9.46
CA GLY A 66 30.68 6.67 -9.63
C GLY A 66 32.06 6.70 -10.28
N HIS A 67 32.51 5.54 -10.77
CA HIS A 67 33.85 5.37 -11.37
C HIS A 67 34.21 6.39 -12.46
N SER A 68 33.22 6.93 -13.17
CA SER A 68 33.40 7.94 -14.22
C SER A 68 33.01 9.37 -13.80
N GLY A 69 32.54 9.58 -12.57
CA GLY A 69 31.90 10.82 -12.10
C GLY A 69 32.69 11.62 -11.06
N GLY A 70 33.95 11.24 -10.80
CA GLY A 70 34.82 11.87 -9.81
C GLY A 70 34.88 11.14 -8.47
N LEU A 71 35.90 11.47 -7.69
CA LEU A 71 36.13 10.96 -6.32
C LEU A 71 35.64 11.99 -5.29
N ASP A 72 35.42 11.58 -4.06
CA ASP A 72 35.23 12.50 -2.94
C ASP A 72 36.51 13.30 -2.62
N THR A 73 36.43 14.24 -1.67
CA THR A 73 37.58 15.07 -1.29
C THR A 73 38.74 14.28 -0.70
N ASP A 74 38.48 13.08 -0.20
CA ASP A 74 39.46 12.17 0.40
C ASP A 74 39.98 11.14 -0.62
N GLY A 75 39.50 11.17 -1.86
CA GLY A 75 39.89 10.27 -2.95
C GLY A 75 39.11 8.95 -3.01
N ASN A 76 38.01 8.78 -2.27
CA ASN A 76 37.18 7.59 -2.34
C ASN A 76 36.10 7.68 -3.42
N GLU A 77 35.68 6.53 -3.95
CA GLU A 77 34.59 6.47 -4.93
C GLU A 77 33.21 6.69 -4.28
N LEU A 78 32.37 7.50 -4.94
CA LEU A 78 30.98 7.71 -4.56
C LEU A 78 30.04 6.73 -5.28
N PRO A 79 28.87 6.38 -4.70
CA PRO A 79 27.88 5.55 -5.39
C PRO A 79 27.41 6.17 -6.71
N ARG A 80 27.27 5.35 -7.76
CA ARG A 80 26.81 5.79 -9.07
C ARG A 80 25.36 6.30 -9.01
N LEU A 81 25.14 7.51 -9.51
CA LEU A 81 23.81 8.10 -9.71
C LEU A 81 23.47 8.12 -11.19
N VAL A 82 22.39 7.42 -11.57
CA VAL A 82 21.90 7.36 -12.95
C VAL A 82 20.54 8.06 -13.03
N TYR A 83 20.46 9.14 -13.79
CA TYR A 83 19.21 9.80 -14.15
C TYR A 83 18.63 9.15 -15.40
N VAL A 84 17.34 8.80 -15.34
CA VAL A 84 16.63 8.15 -16.46
C VAL A 84 15.32 8.88 -16.71
N SER A 85 15.13 9.36 -17.93
CA SER A 85 13.85 9.83 -18.46
C SER A 85 13.40 8.88 -19.56
N ARG A 86 12.21 8.29 -19.43
CA ARG A 86 11.64 7.38 -20.43
C ARG A 86 11.33 8.12 -21.72
N GLU A 87 11.32 7.41 -22.84
CA GLU A 87 10.76 7.94 -24.08
C GLU A 87 9.23 8.06 -23.95
N LYS A 88 8.67 9.16 -24.46
CA LYS A 88 7.23 9.35 -24.57
C LYS A 88 6.86 9.80 -25.95
N ARG A 89 5.76 9.26 -26.48
CA ARG A 89 5.22 9.56 -27.81
C ARG A 89 3.71 9.68 -27.73
N PRO A 90 3.08 10.60 -28.48
CA PRO A 90 1.63 10.65 -28.59
C PRO A 90 1.06 9.30 -29.06
N GLY A 91 -0.02 8.83 -28.42
CA GLY A 91 -0.66 7.55 -28.74
C GLY A 91 -0.17 6.36 -27.93
N PHE A 92 0.91 6.48 -27.16
CA PHE A 92 1.39 5.42 -26.26
C PHE A 92 0.88 5.60 -24.83
N GLN A 93 0.48 4.50 -24.19
CA GLN A 93 0.07 4.50 -22.79
C GLN A 93 1.28 4.30 -21.87
N HIS A 94 1.47 5.19 -20.89
CA HIS A 94 2.73 5.24 -20.11
C HIS A 94 2.63 4.74 -18.66
N HIS A 95 1.43 4.33 -18.22
CA HIS A 95 1.18 3.65 -16.94
C HIS A 95 1.75 4.35 -15.68
N LYS A 96 1.79 5.69 -15.66
CA LYS A 96 2.17 6.53 -14.51
C LYS A 96 3.44 6.00 -13.78
N LYS A 97 3.34 5.67 -12.48
CA LYS A 97 4.42 5.18 -11.61
C LYS A 97 4.83 3.76 -11.99
N ALA A 98 3.89 2.84 -12.19
CA ALA A 98 4.16 1.45 -12.56
C ALA A 98 5.06 1.34 -13.80
N GLY A 99 4.75 2.09 -14.87
CA GLY A 99 5.56 2.09 -16.08
C GLY A 99 6.95 2.73 -15.89
N ALA A 100 7.10 3.68 -14.97
CA ALA A 100 8.40 4.25 -14.62
C ALA A 100 9.26 3.22 -13.86
N MET A 101 8.67 2.53 -12.87
CA MET A 101 9.34 1.48 -12.11
C MET A 101 9.77 0.31 -13.01
N ASN A 102 8.91 -0.13 -13.92
CA ASN A 102 9.25 -1.21 -14.86
C ASN A 102 10.40 -0.83 -15.80
N ALA A 103 10.43 0.40 -16.32
CA ALA A 103 11.57 0.88 -17.10
C ALA A 103 12.86 0.94 -16.27
N LEU A 104 12.77 1.36 -14.99
CA LEU A 104 13.91 1.39 -14.08
C LEU A 104 14.47 -0.01 -13.80
N ILE A 105 13.62 -1.04 -13.67
CA ILE A 105 14.07 -2.43 -13.51
C ILE A 105 14.89 -2.85 -14.73
N ARG A 106 14.37 -2.60 -15.95
CA ARG A 106 15.02 -2.98 -17.20
C ARG A 106 16.35 -2.29 -17.41
N VAL A 107 16.38 -0.96 -17.28
CA VAL A 107 17.60 -0.18 -17.47
C VAL A 107 18.64 -0.51 -16.40
N SER A 108 18.22 -0.73 -15.14
CA SER A 108 19.11 -1.14 -14.05
C SER A 108 19.76 -2.50 -14.32
N ALA A 109 19.01 -3.44 -14.90
CA ALA A 109 19.52 -4.76 -15.28
C ALA A 109 20.64 -4.68 -16.33
N VAL A 110 20.53 -3.74 -17.28
CA VAL A 110 21.56 -3.53 -18.31
C VAL A 110 22.77 -2.80 -17.74
N LEU A 111 22.58 -1.82 -16.86
CA LEU A 111 23.67 -0.93 -16.41
C LEU A 111 24.46 -1.40 -15.18
N THR A 112 23.87 -2.21 -14.31
CA THR A 112 24.50 -2.65 -13.05
C THR A 112 24.08 -4.05 -12.60
N ASN A 113 22.86 -4.46 -12.97
CA ASN A 113 22.24 -5.74 -12.62
C ASN A 113 22.31 -6.09 -11.13
N GLY A 114 21.97 -5.16 -10.23
CA GLY A 114 21.93 -5.46 -8.79
C GLY A 114 20.81 -6.44 -8.44
N ALA A 115 21.11 -7.52 -7.71
CA ALA A 115 20.15 -8.59 -7.38
C ALA A 115 18.94 -8.13 -6.54
N TYR A 116 19.11 -7.05 -5.77
CA TYR A 116 18.06 -6.46 -4.94
C TYR A 116 17.77 -5.02 -5.39
N LEU A 117 16.50 -4.62 -5.24
CA LEU A 117 15.99 -3.33 -5.68
C LEU A 117 15.24 -2.67 -4.53
N LEU A 118 15.72 -1.53 -4.04
CA LEU A 118 14.98 -0.74 -3.05
C LEU A 118 14.19 0.37 -3.76
N ASN A 119 12.89 0.46 -3.47
CA ASN A 119 12.07 1.55 -3.96
C ASN A 119 11.79 2.59 -2.85
N VAL A 120 11.85 3.88 -3.19
CA VAL A 120 11.60 4.99 -2.27
C VAL A 120 10.89 6.10 -3.04
N ASP A 121 9.80 6.63 -2.48
CA ASP A 121 9.08 7.78 -3.02
C ASP A 121 9.78 9.11 -2.70
N CYS A 122 9.56 10.15 -3.51
CA CYS A 122 10.26 11.44 -3.38
C CYS A 122 9.99 12.19 -2.07
N ASP A 123 8.88 11.88 -1.40
CA ASP A 123 8.50 12.44 -0.10
C ASP A 123 9.09 11.66 1.07
N HIS A 124 9.83 10.57 0.81
CA HIS A 124 10.48 9.72 1.80
C HIS A 124 12.01 9.76 1.67
N TYR A 125 12.69 9.69 2.81
CA TYR A 125 14.14 9.69 2.90
C TYR A 125 14.63 8.63 3.91
N PHE A 126 15.89 8.23 3.77
CA PHE A 126 16.56 7.36 4.73
C PHE A 126 16.79 8.11 6.05
N ASN A 127 16.16 7.64 7.12
CA ASN A 127 16.44 8.13 8.47
C ASN A 127 17.49 7.25 9.19
N ASN A 128 17.62 5.98 8.83
CA ASN A 128 18.65 5.08 9.37
C ASN A 128 19.58 4.60 8.24
N SER A 129 20.87 4.87 8.33
CA SER A 129 21.88 4.40 7.36
C SER A 129 22.08 2.87 7.39
N LYS A 130 21.53 2.17 8.39
CA LYS A 130 21.56 0.71 8.48
C LYS A 130 20.39 0.01 7.77
N ALA A 131 19.41 0.74 7.25
CA ALA A 131 18.20 0.16 6.65
C ALA A 131 18.50 -0.91 5.58
N LEU A 132 19.47 -0.64 4.69
CA LEU A 132 19.88 -1.62 3.67
C LEU A 132 20.53 -2.85 4.29
N LYS A 133 21.40 -2.68 5.30
CA LYS A 133 22.04 -3.81 6.00
C LYS A 133 21.01 -4.68 6.73
N GLU A 134 20.02 -4.05 7.34
CA GLU A 134 18.91 -4.74 8.02
C GLU A 134 18.06 -5.54 7.01
N ALA A 135 17.75 -4.97 5.84
CA ALA A 135 17.06 -5.70 4.77
C ALA A 135 17.88 -6.91 4.27
N MET A 136 19.19 -6.72 4.08
CA MET A 136 20.09 -7.79 3.62
C MET A 136 20.19 -8.93 4.63
N CYS A 137 20.05 -8.65 5.94
CA CYS A 137 20.05 -9.69 6.97
C CYS A 137 19.00 -10.78 6.71
N PHE A 138 17.81 -10.38 6.22
CA PHE A 138 16.74 -11.31 5.88
C PHE A 138 16.90 -11.90 4.48
N MET A 139 17.30 -11.07 3.52
CA MET A 139 17.41 -11.48 2.11
C MET A 139 18.59 -12.43 1.84
N MET A 140 19.64 -12.36 2.65
CA MET A 140 20.83 -13.21 2.56
C MET A 140 20.74 -14.44 3.48
N ASP A 141 19.65 -14.61 4.24
CA ASP A 141 19.44 -15.79 5.07
C ASP A 141 19.38 -17.04 4.16
N PRO A 142 20.23 -18.06 4.36
CA PRO A 142 20.22 -19.26 3.54
C PRO A 142 18.89 -20.03 3.54
N ALA A 143 18.13 -19.96 4.65
CA ALA A 143 16.87 -20.67 4.84
C ALA A 143 15.67 -19.89 4.28
N TYR A 144 15.60 -18.58 4.57
CA TYR A 144 14.43 -17.76 4.23
C TYR A 144 14.66 -16.80 3.05
N GLY A 145 15.89 -16.37 2.81
CA GLY A 145 16.22 -15.37 1.80
C GLY A 145 15.82 -15.78 0.38
N LYS A 146 15.99 -17.06 0.04
CA LYS A 146 15.58 -17.62 -1.27
C LYS A 146 14.07 -17.62 -1.52
N LYS A 147 13.27 -17.57 -0.45
CA LYS A 147 11.79 -17.55 -0.50
C LYS A 147 11.22 -16.15 -0.34
N THR A 148 12.07 -15.19 0.06
CA THR A 148 11.67 -13.82 0.36
C THR A 148 11.62 -12.99 -0.92
N CYS A 149 10.45 -12.45 -1.26
CA CYS A 149 10.30 -11.56 -2.40
C CYS A 149 10.60 -10.10 -2.06
N TYR A 150 10.23 -9.65 -0.87
CA TYR A 150 10.56 -8.30 -0.42
C TYR A 150 10.57 -8.14 1.11
N VAL A 151 11.35 -7.17 1.58
CA VAL A 151 11.35 -6.69 2.97
C VAL A 151 10.68 -5.32 2.99
N GLN A 152 9.53 -5.22 3.67
CA GLN A 152 8.77 -3.98 3.83
C GLN A 152 9.14 -3.31 5.15
N PHE A 153 9.45 -2.01 5.10
CA PHE A 153 9.65 -1.18 6.29
C PHE A 153 8.39 -0.36 6.62
N PRO A 154 8.13 -0.05 7.90
CA PRO A 154 7.02 0.83 8.30
C PRO A 154 7.23 2.24 7.74
N GLN A 155 6.17 2.81 7.14
CA GLN A 155 6.18 4.23 6.77
C GLN A 155 5.93 5.07 8.02
N ARG A 156 6.84 5.97 8.33
CA ARG A 156 6.70 6.95 9.42
C ARG A 156 6.76 8.34 8.84
N PHE A 157 5.97 9.26 9.37
CA PHE A 157 5.95 10.63 8.86
C PHE A 157 6.38 11.65 9.92
N ASP A 158 7.06 12.70 9.46
CA ASP A 158 7.43 13.88 10.24
C ASP A 158 6.36 14.98 10.10
N GLY A 159 6.47 16.03 10.92
CA GLY A 159 5.62 17.22 10.80
C GLY A 159 4.16 17.01 11.20
N ILE A 160 3.85 15.93 11.92
CA ILE A 160 2.50 15.65 12.43
C ILE A 160 2.29 16.42 13.73
N ASP A 161 1.21 17.19 13.78
CA ASP A 161 0.80 17.91 15.00
C ASP A 161 0.62 16.95 16.18
N LEU A 162 0.83 17.46 17.39
CA LEU A 162 0.70 16.72 18.65
C LEU A 162 -0.68 16.07 18.80
N HIS A 163 -1.73 16.72 18.28
CA HIS A 163 -3.11 16.24 18.36
C HIS A 163 -3.48 15.23 17.27
N ASP A 164 -2.68 15.10 16.20
CA ASP A 164 -2.90 14.22 15.02
C ASP A 164 -4.38 14.02 14.65
N ARG A 165 -5.13 15.12 14.51
CA ARG A 165 -6.59 15.07 14.31
C ARG A 165 -6.99 14.33 13.03
N TYR A 166 -6.11 14.29 12.04
CA TYR A 166 -6.33 13.59 10.76
C TYR A 166 -5.88 12.13 10.79
N ALA A 167 -5.35 11.66 11.93
CA ALA A 167 -4.83 10.31 12.12
C ALA A 167 -3.84 9.89 11.02
N ASN A 168 -2.97 10.82 10.63
CA ASN A 168 -2.04 10.63 9.51
C ASN A 168 -0.93 9.64 9.83
N ARG A 169 -0.66 9.37 11.12
CA ARG A 169 0.33 8.35 11.52
C ARG A 169 -0.07 6.93 11.10
N ASN A 170 -1.37 6.65 10.97
CA ASN A 170 -1.92 5.33 10.65
C ASN A 170 -1.27 4.16 11.43
N ILE A 171 -0.98 4.38 12.73
CA ILE A 171 -0.21 3.45 13.55
C ILE A 171 -0.88 2.08 13.71
N VAL A 172 -2.21 2.01 13.72
CA VAL A 172 -2.93 0.72 13.85
C VAL A 172 -2.63 -0.19 12.66
N PHE A 173 -2.63 0.37 11.44
CA PHE A 173 -2.31 -0.39 10.25
C PHE A 173 -0.85 -0.88 10.27
N PHE A 174 0.10 0.02 10.55
CA PHE A 174 1.53 -0.30 10.49
C PHE A 174 2.03 -1.11 11.70
N ASP A 175 1.49 -0.92 12.91
CA ASP A 175 2.04 -1.50 14.14
C ASP A 175 1.24 -2.68 14.69
N ILE A 176 0.01 -2.89 14.19
CA ILE A 176 -0.87 -3.99 14.59
C ILE A 176 -1.11 -4.91 13.39
N ASN A 177 -1.74 -4.39 12.34
CA ASN A 177 -2.21 -5.21 11.23
C ASN A 177 -1.04 -5.83 10.43
N LEU A 178 -0.09 -5.02 9.94
CA LEU A 178 1.04 -5.53 9.15
C LEU A 178 1.93 -6.49 9.94
N LYS A 179 2.12 -6.28 11.26
CA LYS A 179 2.81 -7.25 12.12
C LYS A 179 2.04 -8.57 12.22
N GLY A 180 0.71 -8.52 12.28
CA GLY A 180 -0.13 -9.71 12.30
C GLY A 180 0.01 -10.53 11.00
N LEU A 181 0.08 -9.87 9.85
CA LEU A 181 0.27 -10.53 8.54
C LEU A 181 1.67 -11.14 8.39
N ASP A 182 2.69 -10.55 9.01
CA ASP A 182 4.06 -11.05 9.02
C ASP A 182 4.16 -12.49 9.56
N GLY A 183 3.30 -12.85 10.52
CA GLY A 183 3.23 -14.21 11.07
C GLY A 183 2.64 -15.27 10.13
N ILE A 184 2.03 -14.86 9.00
CA ILE A 184 1.35 -15.77 8.06
C ILE A 184 2.18 -15.95 6.81
N GLN A 185 2.21 -14.96 5.93
CA GLN A 185 2.95 -14.98 4.67
C GLN A 185 3.76 -13.70 4.44
N GLY A 186 3.55 -12.68 5.26
CA GLY A 186 4.24 -11.41 5.18
C GLY A 186 3.30 -10.21 4.98
N PRO A 187 3.79 -8.98 5.18
CA PRO A 187 3.02 -7.76 4.94
C PRO A 187 2.73 -7.56 3.45
N VAL A 188 1.66 -6.84 3.13
CA VAL A 188 1.40 -6.36 1.78
C VAL A 188 2.39 -5.23 1.40
N TYR A 189 2.70 -5.10 0.11
CA TYR A 189 3.50 -3.98 -0.40
C TYR A 189 2.69 -2.68 -0.42
N VAL A 190 3.25 -1.62 0.17
CA VAL A 190 2.56 -0.33 0.42
C VAL A 190 3.17 0.86 -0.34
N GLY A 191 3.99 0.61 -1.36
CA GLY A 191 4.37 1.63 -2.34
C GLY A 191 5.73 2.32 -2.14
N THR A 192 6.35 2.24 -0.96
CA THR A 192 7.67 2.84 -0.65
C THR A 192 8.39 2.09 0.48
N GLY A 193 9.71 2.26 0.59
CA GLY A 193 10.53 1.68 1.66
C GLY A 193 10.53 0.16 1.62
N CYS A 194 10.60 -0.42 0.43
CA CYS A 194 10.51 -1.86 0.23
C CYS A 194 11.71 -2.36 -0.60
N CYS A 195 12.42 -3.35 -0.07
CA CYS A 195 13.58 -3.95 -0.71
C CYS A 195 13.14 -5.25 -1.38
N PHE A 196 13.13 -5.28 -2.71
CA PHE A 196 12.67 -6.40 -3.53
C PHE A 196 13.81 -7.29 -3.99
N ASN A 197 13.54 -8.58 -4.09
CA ASN A 197 14.30 -9.53 -4.88
C ASN A 197 13.95 -9.35 -6.37
N ARG A 198 14.96 -9.10 -7.19
CA ARG A 198 14.79 -8.88 -8.64
C ARG A 198 14.15 -10.06 -9.35
N GLN A 199 14.52 -11.30 -8.99
CA GLN A 199 13.98 -12.50 -9.63
C GLN A 199 12.47 -12.65 -9.39
N ALA A 200 12.01 -12.27 -8.20
CA ALA A 200 10.60 -12.26 -7.87
C ALA A 200 9.83 -11.22 -8.72
N LEU A 201 10.42 -10.05 -8.99
CA LEU A 201 9.85 -9.02 -9.89
C LEU A 201 9.80 -9.46 -11.36
N TYR A 202 10.78 -10.24 -11.82
CA TYR A 202 10.76 -10.90 -13.14
C TYR A 202 9.68 -12.01 -13.24
N GLY A 203 9.10 -12.37 -12.11
CA GLY A 203 8.01 -13.33 -12.01
C GLY A 203 8.47 -14.78 -12.11
N TYR A 204 9.71 -15.06 -11.71
CA TYR A 204 10.12 -16.42 -11.39
C TYR A 204 9.42 -16.91 -10.12
N ASP A 205 9.28 -18.23 -10.01
CA ASP A 205 8.72 -18.88 -8.84
C ASP A 205 9.81 -19.03 -7.75
N PRO A 206 9.44 -19.03 -6.46
CA PRO A 206 10.40 -19.19 -5.38
C PRO A 206 11.00 -20.60 -5.37
N VAL A 207 12.26 -20.71 -4.96
CA VAL A 207 12.90 -22.01 -4.71
C VAL A 207 12.38 -22.55 -3.37
N LEU A 208 11.42 -23.48 -3.45
CA LEU A 208 10.78 -24.10 -2.29
C LEU A 208 11.41 -25.45 -1.94
N THR A 209 11.50 -25.75 -0.64
CA THR A 209 11.92 -27.06 -0.14
C THR A 209 10.74 -28.05 -0.12
N GLU A 210 11.01 -29.35 0.00
CA GLU A 210 9.94 -30.37 0.08
C GLU A 210 8.97 -30.13 1.25
N GLU A 211 9.47 -29.55 2.36
CA GLU A 211 8.67 -29.17 3.53
C GLU A 211 7.67 -28.05 3.22
N ASP A 212 8.00 -27.09 2.35
CA ASP A 212 7.07 -26.03 1.95
C ASP A 212 5.97 -26.53 1.01
N LEU A 213 6.25 -27.63 0.30
CA LEU A 213 5.32 -28.26 -0.63
C LEU A 213 4.29 -29.15 0.09
N GLU A 214 4.52 -29.46 1.37
CA GLU A 214 3.55 -30.16 2.20
C GLU A 214 2.35 -29.22 2.44
N PRO A 215 1.13 -29.61 2.02
CA PRO A 215 -0.03 -28.79 2.30
C PRO A 215 -0.23 -28.72 3.81
N ASN A 216 -0.29 -27.50 4.37
CA ASN A 216 -0.72 -27.24 5.74
C ASN A 216 -2.18 -27.71 5.92
N ILE A 217 -2.38 -29.01 6.14
CA ILE A 217 -3.68 -29.60 6.47
C ILE A 217 -3.92 -29.35 7.96
N ILE A 218 -4.22 -28.10 8.31
CA ILE A 218 -4.88 -27.76 9.58
C ILE A 218 -6.33 -27.40 9.27
N PHE A 219 -7.04 -28.35 8.66
CA PHE A 219 -8.51 -28.36 8.62
C PHE A 219 -9.02 -29.80 8.42
N LYS A 220 -8.61 -30.70 9.32
CA LYS A 220 -9.24 -32.02 9.48
C LYS A 220 -9.39 -32.37 10.95
N SER A 221 -10.29 -31.65 11.63
CA SER A 221 -11.06 -32.20 12.74
C SER A 221 -12.26 -31.30 13.02
N CYS A 222 -13.39 -31.59 12.36
CA CYS A 222 -14.73 -31.23 12.86
C CYS A 222 -15.86 -31.89 12.06
N CYS A 223 -15.60 -32.54 10.92
CA CYS A 223 -16.63 -33.32 10.21
C CYS A 223 -16.12 -34.74 9.88
N GLY A 224 -16.89 -35.72 10.36
CA GLY A 224 -16.71 -37.17 10.34
C GLY A 224 -15.94 -37.79 9.18
N SER A 225 -15.12 -38.79 9.54
CA SER A 225 -14.43 -39.70 8.64
C SER A 225 -15.39 -40.40 7.67
N ARG A 226 -15.20 -40.20 6.37
CA ARG A 226 -15.60 -41.18 5.34
C ARG A 226 -14.35 -41.69 4.62
N LYS A 227 -13.95 -42.91 4.95
CA LYS A 227 -13.01 -43.71 4.16
C LYS A 227 -13.64 -43.97 2.79
N LYS A 228 -12.94 -43.64 1.70
CA LYS A 228 -13.18 -44.24 0.38
C LYS A 228 -11.87 -44.40 -0.39
N GLY A 229 -11.55 -45.67 -0.68
CA GLY A 229 -10.90 -46.20 -1.88
C GLY A 229 -9.54 -45.64 -2.30
N LYS A 230 -8.51 -46.47 -2.17
CA LYS A 230 -7.21 -46.36 -2.87
C LYS A 230 -7.38 -46.09 -4.37
N ASN A 231 -6.69 -45.07 -4.87
CA ASN A 231 -6.05 -45.09 -6.19
C ASN A 231 -4.63 -44.52 -6.01
N GLY A 232 -3.70 -45.41 -5.66
CA GLY A 232 -2.29 -45.10 -5.45
C GLY A 232 -1.57 -45.06 -6.79
N ASN A 233 -1.50 -43.88 -7.40
CA ASN A 233 -0.43 -43.48 -8.32
C ASN A 233 -0.44 -41.98 -8.67
N LYS A 234 -1.54 -41.26 -8.42
CA LYS A 234 -1.59 -39.80 -8.66
C LYS A 234 -0.70 -38.98 -7.71
N LYS A 235 -0.62 -39.35 -6.43
CA LYS A 235 0.07 -38.55 -5.40
C LYS A 235 1.60 -38.56 -5.52
N TYR A 236 2.19 -39.66 -5.98
CA TYR A 236 3.65 -39.77 -6.18
C TYR A 236 4.08 -39.05 -7.47
N ILE A 237 3.26 -39.14 -8.52
CA ILE A 237 3.48 -38.44 -9.80
C ILE A 237 3.37 -36.92 -9.61
N ASP A 238 2.39 -36.42 -8.85
CA ASP A 238 2.26 -34.98 -8.56
C ASP A 238 3.41 -34.43 -7.71
N LYS A 239 3.91 -35.19 -6.71
CA LYS A 239 5.12 -34.80 -5.95
C LYS A 239 6.35 -34.74 -6.87
N LYS A 240 6.54 -35.73 -7.75
CA LYS A 240 7.63 -35.71 -8.74
C LYS A 240 7.49 -34.56 -9.75
N ARG A 241 6.26 -34.18 -10.14
CA ARG A 241 5.96 -33.05 -11.04
C ARG A 241 6.22 -31.69 -10.37
N ALA A 242 5.92 -31.58 -9.07
CA ALA A 242 6.20 -30.38 -8.27
C ALA A 242 7.71 -30.20 -8.02
N VAL A 243 8.44 -31.30 -7.76
CA VAL A 243 9.90 -31.30 -7.61
C VAL A 243 10.61 -31.02 -8.94
N LYS A 244 10.11 -31.55 -10.08
CA LYS A 244 10.63 -31.21 -11.41
C LYS A 244 10.46 -29.73 -11.77
N ARG A 245 9.44 -29.04 -11.23
CA ARG A 245 9.24 -27.59 -11.40
C ARG A 245 10.25 -26.76 -10.62
N THR A 246 10.82 -27.28 -9.53
CA THR A 246 11.80 -26.59 -8.69
C THR A 246 13.26 -26.90 -9.07
N GLU A 247 13.53 -28.04 -9.71
CA GLU A 247 14.89 -28.42 -10.14
C GLU A 247 15.31 -27.83 -11.50
N SER A 248 14.37 -27.39 -12.35
CA SER A 248 14.70 -26.77 -13.63
C SER A 248 14.78 -25.25 -13.53
N THR A 249 15.99 -24.69 -13.56
CA THR A 249 16.26 -23.24 -13.75
C THR A 249 15.81 -22.71 -15.13
N ILE A 250 15.22 -23.58 -15.96
CA ILE A 250 14.60 -23.29 -17.25
C ILE A 250 13.11 -23.64 -17.13
N PRO A 251 12.18 -22.75 -17.50
CA PRO A 251 10.76 -23.05 -17.43
C PRO A 251 10.40 -24.14 -18.45
N ILE A 252 10.09 -25.36 -17.97
CA ILE A 252 9.47 -26.40 -18.80
C ILE A 252 7.98 -26.07 -18.93
N PHE A 253 7.59 -25.53 -20.09
CA PHE A 253 6.21 -25.27 -20.45
C PHE A 253 5.44 -26.58 -20.71
N ASN A 254 4.11 -26.53 -20.57
CA ASN A 254 3.17 -27.64 -20.79
C ASN A 254 3.42 -28.36 -22.15
N MET A 255 4.17 -29.47 -22.12
CA MET A 255 4.18 -30.51 -23.15
C MET A 255 3.10 -31.54 -22.80
N GLU A 256 1.84 -31.28 -23.13
CA GLU A 256 0.81 -32.33 -23.03
C GLU A 256 0.22 -32.76 -24.39
N ASP A 257 0.63 -32.19 -25.53
CA ASP A 257 -0.03 -32.47 -26.83
C ASP A 257 0.89 -32.75 -28.04
N ILE A 258 2.13 -33.25 -27.87
CA ILE A 258 2.94 -33.67 -29.04
C ILE A 258 3.56 -35.05 -28.77
N GLU A 259 2.87 -36.09 -29.19
CA GLU A 259 3.42 -37.44 -29.35
C GLU A 259 4.35 -37.52 -30.57
N GLU A 260 5.57 -37.99 -30.29
CA GLU A 260 6.51 -38.79 -31.09
C GLU A 260 6.69 -38.51 -32.60
N GLY A 261 7.90 -38.03 -32.96
CA GLY A 261 8.50 -38.38 -34.26
C GLY A 261 9.65 -37.50 -34.75
N VAL A 262 10.86 -38.09 -34.79
CA VAL A 262 12.09 -37.73 -35.56
C VAL A 262 13.09 -36.76 -34.88
N GLU A 263 14.09 -37.37 -34.25
CA GLU A 263 15.28 -36.74 -33.65
C GLU A 263 16.12 -35.99 -34.70
N GLY A 264 16.39 -34.71 -34.42
CA GLY A 264 17.34 -33.86 -35.16
C GLY A 264 16.78 -32.51 -35.63
N TYR A 265 15.49 -32.42 -35.96
CA TYR A 265 14.83 -31.19 -36.42
C TYR A 265 14.03 -30.48 -35.30
N ASP A 266 13.73 -31.20 -34.22
CA ASP A 266 12.96 -30.67 -33.09
C ASP A 266 13.78 -29.79 -32.14
N ASP A 267 15.08 -30.02 -31.97
CA ASP A 267 15.90 -29.23 -31.03
C ASP A 267 16.08 -27.77 -31.46
N GLU A 268 16.26 -27.52 -32.76
CA GLU A 268 16.38 -26.16 -33.29
C GLU A 268 15.03 -25.43 -33.21
N ARG A 269 13.93 -26.15 -33.47
CA ARG A 269 12.56 -25.64 -33.28
C ARG A 269 12.26 -25.36 -31.81
N LEU A 270 12.71 -26.20 -30.88
CA LEU A 270 12.56 -26.03 -29.43
C LEU A 270 13.38 -24.85 -28.89
N LEU A 271 14.62 -24.66 -29.37
CA LEU A 271 15.45 -23.50 -29.04
C LEU A 271 14.83 -22.20 -29.58
N LEU A 272 14.33 -22.22 -30.82
CA LEU A 272 13.63 -21.08 -31.42
C LEU A 272 12.30 -20.78 -30.72
N LEU A 273 11.54 -21.80 -30.31
CA LEU A 273 10.32 -21.64 -29.52
C LEU A 273 10.62 -21.10 -28.11
N SER A 274 11.70 -21.58 -27.48
CA SER A 274 12.20 -21.10 -26.19
C SER A 274 12.60 -19.62 -26.28
N GLN A 275 13.40 -19.24 -27.28
CA GLN A 275 13.82 -17.86 -27.49
C GLN A 275 12.64 -16.93 -27.79
N LYS A 276 11.71 -17.34 -28.67
CA LYS A 276 10.48 -16.57 -28.92
C LYS A 276 9.61 -16.40 -27.66
N SER A 277 9.58 -17.41 -26.79
CA SER A 277 8.86 -17.31 -25.52
C SER A 277 9.52 -16.30 -24.57
N LEU A 278 10.86 -16.28 -24.51
CA LEU A 278 11.63 -15.34 -23.72
C LEU A 278 11.50 -13.90 -24.24
N GLU A 279 11.53 -13.72 -25.56
CA GLU A 279 11.30 -12.41 -26.19
C GLU A 279 9.88 -11.90 -25.94
N LYS A 280 8.87 -12.79 -26.03
CA LYS A 280 7.49 -12.44 -25.65
C LYS A 280 7.38 -12.09 -24.18
N ARG A 281 8.15 -12.73 -23.30
CA ARG A 281 8.07 -12.51 -21.86
C ARG A 281 8.79 -11.23 -21.44
N PHE A 282 10.07 -11.11 -21.80
CA PHE A 282 10.99 -10.06 -21.32
C PHE A 282 11.23 -8.92 -22.30
N GLY A 283 10.93 -9.10 -23.58
CA GLY A 283 11.16 -8.14 -24.66
C GLY A 283 12.33 -8.52 -25.56
N GLN A 284 12.62 -7.68 -26.55
CA GLN A 284 13.52 -8.01 -27.67
C GLN A 284 15.02 -7.85 -27.35
N SER A 285 15.40 -7.23 -26.23
CA SER A 285 16.83 -7.01 -25.93
C SER A 285 17.49 -8.30 -25.44
N PRO A 286 18.45 -8.87 -26.19
CA PRO A 286 19.15 -10.09 -25.79
C PRO A 286 20.05 -9.84 -24.58
N VAL A 287 20.59 -8.62 -24.44
CA VAL A 287 21.40 -8.22 -23.28
C VAL A 287 20.57 -8.22 -22.01
N PHE A 288 19.34 -7.70 -22.08
CA PHE A 288 18.42 -7.74 -20.95
C PHE A 288 18.03 -9.19 -20.59
N ILE A 289 17.67 -10.01 -21.58
CA ILE A 289 17.34 -11.43 -21.36
C ILE A 289 18.53 -12.18 -20.72
N ALA A 290 19.75 -11.98 -21.20
CA ALA A 290 20.93 -12.61 -20.60
C ALA A 290 21.12 -12.17 -19.13
N ALA A 291 20.89 -10.88 -18.84
CA ALA A 291 21.01 -10.35 -17.48
C ALA A 291 19.97 -10.94 -16.52
N THR A 292 18.78 -11.36 -16.97
CA THR A 292 17.75 -11.94 -16.09
C THR A 292 18.14 -13.32 -15.55
N PHE A 293 18.97 -14.08 -16.29
CA PHE A 293 19.45 -15.40 -15.86
C PHE A 293 20.59 -15.34 -14.84
N MET A 294 21.19 -14.17 -14.60
CA MET A 294 22.27 -14.00 -13.64
C MET A 294 21.70 -13.76 -12.23
N GLU A 295 21.52 -14.81 -11.44
CA GLU A 295 20.92 -14.71 -10.09
C GLU A 295 21.69 -13.79 -9.13
N GLN A 296 23.03 -13.89 -9.13
CA GLN A 296 23.90 -13.06 -8.29
C GLN A 296 24.05 -11.62 -8.82
N GLY A 297 23.48 -11.35 -10.00
CA GLY A 297 23.59 -10.06 -10.65
C GLY A 297 24.98 -9.77 -11.22
N GLY A 298 25.24 -8.48 -11.44
CA GLY A 298 26.47 -8.00 -12.07
C GLY A 298 26.44 -8.03 -13.60
N ILE A 299 27.45 -7.41 -14.20
CA ILE A 299 27.65 -7.36 -15.65
C ILE A 299 28.97 -8.07 -15.98
N PRO A 300 29.04 -8.86 -17.06
CA PRO A 300 30.30 -9.45 -17.51
C PRO A 300 31.38 -8.37 -17.75
N PRO A 301 32.62 -8.56 -17.24
CA PRO A 301 33.68 -7.54 -17.29
C PRO A 301 34.14 -7.17 -18.71
N SER A 302 33.83 -7.99 -19.72
CA SER A 302 34.15 -7.77 -21.13
C SER A 302 33.18 -6.83 -21.86
N THR A 303 32.20 -6.24 -21.18
CA THR A 303 31.11 -5.51 -21.85
C THR A 303 31.46 -4.05 -22.08
N ASN A 304 31.32 -3.59 -23.33
CA ASN A 304 31.61 -2.21 -23.71
C ASN A 304 30.56 -1.23 -23.13
N PRO A 305 30.96 -0.21 -22.34
CA PRO A 305 30.05 0.78 -21.76
C PRO A 305 29.20 1.53 -22.79
N ALA A 306 29.73 1.82 -23.98
CA ALA A 306 28.99 2.52 -25.03
C ALA A 306 27.84 1.65 -25.59
N THR A 307 28.09 0.35 -25.75
CA THR A 307 27.07 -0.62 -26.16
C THR A 307 26.00 -0.78 -25.08
N LEU A 308 26.41 -0.82 -23.80
CA LEU A 308 25.47 -0.85 -22.68
C LEU A 308 24.55 0.36 -22.65
N LEU A 309 25.09 1.57 -22.91
CA LEU A 309 24.27 2.78 -22.93
C LEU A 309 23.24 2.75 -24.09
N LYS A 310 23.65 2.26 -25.27
CA LYS A 310 22.73 2.09 -26.41
C LYS A 310 21.61 1.11 -26.09
N GLU A 311 21.93 -0.04 -25.50
CA GLU A 311 20.94 -1.02 -25.05
C GLU A 311 20.05 -0.46 -23.94
N ALA A 312 20.63 0.30 -23.01
CA ALA A 312 19.90 0.95 -21.92
C ALA A 312 18.85 1.94 -22.47
N ILE A 313 19.17 2.69 -23.53
CA ILE A 313 18.22 3.56 -24.23
C ILE A 313 17.14 2.74 -24.93
N HIS A 314 17.50 1.62 -25.56
CA HIS A 314 16.53 0.76 -26.24
C HIS A 314 15.49 0.16 -25.28
N VAL A 315 15.89 -0.33 -24.11
CA VAL A 315 14.98 -0.96 -23.13
C VAL A 315 14.03 0.02 -22.43
N ILE A 316 14.27 1.34 -22.51
CA ILE A 316 13.37 2.38 -21.99
C ILE A 316 12.49 3.04 -23.04
N SER A 317 12.53 2.55 -24.29
CA SER A 317 11.70 3.05 -25.39
C SER A 317 10.22 2.81 -25.14
N CYS A 318 9.36 3.65 -25.71
CA CYS A 318 7.92 3.62 -25.46
C CYS A 318 7.24 2.35 -25.98
N GLY A 319 7.77 1.75 -27.06
CA GLY A 319 7.26 0.53 -27.67
C GLY A 319 7.88 -0.76 -27.13
N TYR A 320 8.82 -0.69 -26.17
CA TYR A 320 9.51 -1.90 -25.68
C TYR A 320 8.53 -2.91 -25.04
N GLU A 321 7.48 -2.40 -24.41
CA GLU A 321 6.49 -3.23 -23.69
C GLU A 321 5.41 -3.80 -24.63
N ASP A 322 5.38 -3.39 -25.91
CA ASP A 322 4.40 -3.84 -26.87
C ASP A 322 4.53 -5.34 -27.12
N LYS A 323 3.40 -6.05 -27.00
CA LYS A 323 3.30 -7.52 -27.14
C LYS A 323 4.12 -8.32 -26.12
N THR A 324 4.66 -7.66 -25.08
CA THR A 324 5.33 -8.33 -23.98
C THR A 324 4.38 -8.64 -22.81
N GLU A 325 4.90 -9.34 -21.80
CA GLU A 325 4.20 -9.64 -20.54
C GLU A 325 4.47 -8.60 -19.43
N TRP A 326 5.24 -7.54 -19.74
CA TRP A 326 5.49 -6.42 -18.81
C TRP A 326 4.19 -5.77 -18.35
N GLY A 327 4.09 -5.57 -17.03
CA GLY A 327 2.93 -5.01 -16.36
C GLY A 327 1.67 -5.89 -16.35
N LYS A 328 1.64 -7.00 -17.09
CA LYS A 328 0.53 -7.97 -17.03
C LYS A 328 0.84 -9.08 -16.05
N GLU A 329 2.03 -9.66 -16.18
CA GLU A 329 2.52 -10.79 -15.38
C GLU A 329 3.87 -10.49 -14.71
N ILE A 330 4.60 -9.49 -15.21
CA ILE A 330 5.99 -9.17 -14.81
C ILE A 330 6.10 -7.72 -14.35
N GLY A 331 6.94 -7.48 -13.35
CA GLY A 331 7.19 -6.17 -12.76
C GLY A 331 6.00 -5.68 -11.95
N TRP A 332 5.86 -4.35 -11.88
CA TRP A 332 4.69 -3.69 -11.32
C TRP A 332 3.48 -3.89 -12.22
N ILE A 333 2.39 -4.39 -11.65
CA ILE A 333 1.19 -4.78 -12.39
C ILE A 333 0.36 -3.55 -12.78
N TYR A 334 -0.06 -3.49 -14.03
CA TYR A 334 -0.87 -2.42 -14.61
C TYR A 334 -2.36 -2.67 -14.37
N GLY A 335 -3.15 -1.58 -14.42
CA GLY A 335 -4.62 -1.66 -14.47
C GLY A 335 -5.35 -1.25 -13.19
N SER A 336 -4.61 -0.89 -12.13
CA SER A 336 -5.20 -0.27 -10.93
C SER A 336 -4.39 0.97 -10.52
N VAL A 337 -5.05 1.95 -9.91
CA VAL A 337 -4.41 3.09 -9.23
C VAL A 337 -3.61 2.65 -7.99
N THR A 338 -3.91 1.48 -7.43
CA THR A 338 -3.17 0.85 -6.31
C THR A 338 -2.39 -0.35 -6.84
N GLU A 339 -1.44 -0.10 -7.74
CA GLU A 339 -0.59 -1.16 -8.31
C GLU A 339 0.30 -1.84 -7.26
N ASP A 340 0.54 -1.17 -6.14
CA ASP A 340 1.36 -1.63 -5.04
C ASP A 340 0.80 -2.92 -4.40
N ILE A 341 -0.42 -2.85 -3.88
CA ILE A 341 -1.09 -4.00 -3.27
C ILE A 341 -1.25 -5.13 -4.29
N LEU A 342 -1.60 -4.79 -5.54
CA LEU A 342 -1.79 -5.76 -6.61
C LEU A 342 -0.49 -6.51 -6.96
N THR A 343 0.63 -5.79 -7.02
CA THR A 343 1.95 -6.39 -7.30
C THR A 343 2.35 -7.34 -6.17
N GLY A 344 2.21 -6.92 -4.90
CA GLY A 344 2.47 -7.79 -3.75
C GLY A 344 1.60 -9.05 -3.73
N PHE A 345 0.29 -8.88 -3.95
CA PHE A 345 -0.66 -10.00 -4.03
C PHE A 345 -0.27 -11.02 -5.11
N LYS A 346 0.12 -10.54 -6.29
CA LYS A 346 0.52 -11.40 -7.40
C LYS A 346 1.77 -12.23 -7.08
N MET A 347 2.74 -11.64 -6.36
CA MET A 347 3.94 -12.35 -5.90
C MET A 347 3.60 -13.37 -4.81
N HIS A 348 2.78 -13.01 -3.83
CA HIS A 348 2.32 -13.94 -2.77
C HIS A 348 1.51 -15.11 -3.35
N ALA A 349 0.72 -14.86 -4.40
CA ALA A 349 -0.04 -15.91 -5.09
C ALA A 349 0.85 -16.97 -5.78
N ARG A 350 2.08 -16.60 -6.18
CA ARG A 350 3.10 -17.55 -6.70
C ARG A 350 3.78 -18.36 -5.58
N GLY A 351 3.61 -17.97 -4.32
CA GLY A 351 4.16 -18.64 -3.15
C GLY A 351 5.37 -17.96 -2.52
N TRP A 352 5.70 -16.75 -2.97
CA TRP A 352 6.72 -15.94 -2.29
C TRP A 352 6.23 -15.48 -0.91
N ILE A 353 7.17 -15.27 0.02
CA ILE A 353 6.92 -14.66 1.32
C ILE A 353 7.49 -13.24 1.35
N SER A 354 6.91 -12.35 2.14
CA SER A 354 7.49 -11.05 2.45
C SER A 354 7.79 -10.95 3.95
N ILE A 355 8.62 -9.99 4.33
CA ILE A 355 9.06 -9.79 5.71
C ILE A 355 8.80 -8.35 6.14
N TYR A 356 8.29 -8.16 7.35
CA TYR A 356 8.08 -6.84 7.94
C TYR A 356 9.18 -6.46 8.93
N CYS A 357 10.08 -5.55 8.52
CA CYS A 357 11.22 -5.15 9.35
C CYS A 357 10.94 -3.83 10.07
N MET A 358 10.95 -3.86 11.41
CA MET A 358 10.72 -2.68 12.27
C MET A 358 11.92 -2.36 13.17
N PRO A 359 12.93 -1.65 12.63
CA PRO A 359 14.06 -1.23 13.45
C PRO A 359 13.65 -0.22 14.54
N PRO A 360 14.38 -0.16 15.68
CA PRO A 360 14.09 0.78 16.77
C PRO A 360 14.10 2.24 16.32
N ARG A 361 15.02 2.59 15.41
CA ARG A 361 15.01 3.87 14.69
C ARG A 361 14.28 3.64 13.36
N PRO A 362 13.22 4.40 13.04
CA PRO A 362 12.53 4.28 11.76
C PRO A 362 13.53 4.32 10.60
N ALA A 363 13.51 3.30 9.74
CA ALA A 363 14.41 3.21 8.60
C ALA A 363 14.17 4.34 7.60
N PHE A 364 12.89 4.57 7.31
CA PHE A 364 12.42 5.60 6.39
C PHE A 364 11.48 6.56 7.12
N LYS A 365 11.60 7.83 6.76
CA LYS A 365 10.69 8.88 7.19
C LYS A 365 10.21 9.67 5.98
N GLY A 366 8.96 10.12 6.01
CA GLY A 366 8.41 10.95 4.95
C GLY A 366 7.62 12.15 5.44
N SER A 367 7.19 13.00 4.50
CA SER A 367 6.34 14.15 4.80
C SER A 367 4.87 13.80 4.62
N ALA A 368 4.06 13.90 5.68
CA ALA A 368 2.62 13.64 5.57
C ALA A 368 1.85 14.83 4.98
N PRO A 369 0.71 14.60 4.31
CA PRO A 369 -0.21 15.67 3.92
C PRO A 369 -0.68 16.46 5.15
N ILE A 370 -0.46 17.78 5.15
CA ILE A 370 -0.80 18.66 6.28
C ILE A 370 -2.27 19.12 6.21
N ASN A 371 -2.82 19.18 5.00
CA ASN A 371 -4.19 19.64 4.77
C ASN A 371 -5.18 18.44 4.68
N LEU A 372 -6.45 18.70 4.98
CA LEU A 372 -7.50 17.68 4.93
C LEU A 372 -7.87 17.30 3.49
N SER A 373 -7.80 18.25 2.55
CA SER A 373 -8.16 18.04 1.14
C SER A 373 -7.29 16.95 0.51
N ASP A 374 -5.97 17.05 0.63
CA ASP A 374 -5.02 16.09 0.07
C ASP A 374 -5.16 14.74 0.77
N ARG A 375 -5.44 14.74 2.07
CA ARG A 375 -5.69 13.50 2.83
C ARG A 375 -6.95 12.78 2.33
N LEU A 376 -8.06 13.49 2.11
CA LEU A 376 -9.29 12.89 1.58
C LEU A 376 -9.10 12.39 0.14
N ASN A 377 -8.43 13.18 -0.71
CA ASN A 377 -8.08 12.74 -2.07
C ASN A 377 -7.18 11.51 -2.07
N GLN A 378 -6.27 11.38 -1.10
CA GLN A 378 -5.42 10.20 -0.94
C GLN A 378 -6.26 8.96 -0.57
N VAL A 379 -7.12 9.05 0.45
CA VAL A 379 -8.01 7.92 0.83
C VAL A 379 -8.95 7.54 -0.30
N LEU A 380 -9.49 8.53 -1.03
CA LEU A 380 -10.34 8.30 -2.19
C LEU A 380 -9.60 7.51 -3.27
N ARG A 381 -8.34 7.85 -3.58
CA ARG A 381 -7.53 7.08 -4.54
C ARG A 381 -7.30 5.64 -4.08
N TRP A 382 -7.07 5.42 -2.78
CA TRP A 382 -6.92 4.06 -2.24
C TRP A 382 -8.21 3.25 -2.34
N ALA A 383 -9.36 3.87 -2.04
CA ALA A 383 -10.66 3.22 -2.17
C ALA A 383 -11.00 2.89 -3.63
N LEU A 384 -10.76 3.83 -4.55
CA LEU A 384 -10.94 3.62 -6.00
C LEU A 384 -10.07 2.48 -6.51
N GLY A 385 -8.77 2.48 -6.19
CA GLY A 385 -7.87 1.40 -6.59
C GLY A 385 -8.27 0.03 -6.05
N SER A 386 -8.75 -0.02 -4.79
CA SER A 386 -9.26 -1.26 -4.19
C SER A 386 -10.50 -1.79 -4.93
N ILE A 387 -11.44 -0.91 -5.30
CA ILE A 387 -12.61 -1.29 -6.10
C ILE A 387 -12.22 -1.71 -7.52
N GLU A 388 -11.26 -1.03 -8.16
CA GLU A 388 -10.71 -1.44 -9.46
C GLU A 388 -10.14 -2.87 -9.37
N ILE A 389 -9.37 -3.21 -8.33
CA ILE A 389 -8.86 -4.57 -8.13
C ILE A 389 -10.01 -5.56 -7.91
N LEU A 390 -11.00 -5.21 -7.08
CA LEU A 390 -12.17 -6.06 -6.80
C LEU A 390 -12.93 -6.44 -8.07
N LEU A 391 -13.09 -5.48 -9.00
CA LEU A 391 -13.80 -5.68 -10.27
C LEU A 391 -12.89 -6.19 -11.39
N SER A 392 -11.58 -6.28 -11.16
CA SER A 392 -10.61 -6.79 -12.14
C SER A 392 -10.54 -8.32 -12.17
N ARG A 393 -9.82 -8.84 -13.17
CA ARG A 393 -9.45 -10.26 -13.26
C ARG A 393 -8.64 -10.73 -12.03
N HIS A 394 -7.95 -9.83 -11.34
CA HIS A 394 -7.02 -10.14 -10.24
C HIS A 394 -7.67 -10.11 -8.85
N CYS A 395 -8.99 -10.14 -8.75
CA CYS A 395 -9.67 -10.17 -7.46
C CYS A 395 -9.36 -11.45 -6.67
N PRO A 396 -8.93 -11.36 -5.39
CA PRO A 396 -8.59 -12.54 -4.59
C PRO A 396 -9.73 -13.52 -4.32
N LEU A 397 -10.98 -13.12 -4.56
CA LEU A 397 -12.17 -13.97 -4.43
C LEU A 397 -12.20 -15.10 -5.46
N TRP A 398 -11.65 -14.89 -6.66
CA TRP A 398 -11.60 -15.92 -7.72
C TRP A 398 -10.21 -16.11 -8.33
N TYR A 399 -9.27 -15.19 -8.12
CA TYR A 399 -7.94 -15.27 -8.68
C TYR A 399 -6.98 -16.13 -7.84
N GLY A 400 -6.09 -16.88 -8.52
CA GLY A 400 -4.95 -17.53 -7.86
C GLY A 400 -5.31 -18.69 -6.93
N TYR A 401 -6.46 -19.36 -7.12
CA TYR A 401 -6.80 -20.58 -6.38
C TYR A 401 -5.90 -21.77 -6.71
N ASN A 402 -5.31 -21.79 -7.91
CA ASN A 402 -4.28 -22.74 -8.30
C ASN A 402 -2.88 -22.33 -7.79
N GLY A 403 -2.78 -21.19 -7.10
CA GLY A 403 -1.54 -20.66 -6.55
C GLY A 403 -1.21 -21.21 -5.17
N ARG A 404 -0.19 -20.63 -4.54
CA ARG A 404 0.35 -21.06 -3.23
C ARG A 404 0.04 -20.07 -2.10
N LEU A 405 -1.01 -19.27 -2.25
CA LEU A 405 -1.44 -18.29 -1.24
C LEU A 405 -2.08 -18.99 -0.04
N LYS A 406 -1.61 -18.70 1.18
CA LYS A 406 -2.20 -19.27 2.40
C LYS A 406 -3.67 -18.82 2.56
N PRO A 407 -4.59 -19.67 3.08
CA PRO A 407 -6.00 -19.31 3.20
C PRO A 407 -6.26 -18.07 4.06
N LEU A 408 -5.51 -17.91 5.17
CA LEU A 408 -5.64 -16.75 6.06
C LEU A 408 -5.08 -15.47 5.41
N GLU A 409 -3.99 -15.59 4.65
CA GLU A 409 -3.43 -14.50 3.84
C GLU A 409 -4.42 -14.06 2.76
N ARG A 410 -5.09 -15.01 2.09
CA ARG A 410 -6.16 -14.71 1.14
C ARG A 410 -7.29 -13.93 1.80
N LEU A 411 -7.71 -14.33 3.01
CA LEU A 411 -8.74 -13.60 3.75
C LEU A 411 -8.29 -12.16 4.06
N ALA A 412 -7.03 -11.96 4.43
CA ALA A 412 -6.46 -10.63 4.65
C ALA A 412 -6.46 -9.76 3.39
N TYR A 413 -6.11 -10.32 2.23
CA TYR A 413 -6.22 -9.63 0.94
C TYR A 413 -7.66 -9.30 0.57
N ILE A 414 -8.60 -10.23 0.79
CA ILE A 414 -10.03 -9.99 0.58
C ILE A 414 -10.48 -8.81 1.44
N ASN A 415 -10.18 -8.82 2.74
CA ASN A 415 -10.49 -7.73 3.66
C ASN A 415 -9.93 -6.38 3.18
N THR A 416 -8.67 -6.37 2.72
CA THR A 416 -7.98 -5.17 2.22
C THR A 416 -8.54 -4.65 0.90
N ILE A 417 -9.28 -5.44 0.13
CA ILE A 417 -9.85 -5.02 -1.15
C ILE A 417 -11.34 -4.65 -1.01
N VAL A 418 -12.08 -5.36 -0.17
CA VAL A 418 -13.52 -5.13 0.03
C VAL A 418 -13.83 -4.07 1.07
N TYR A 419 -12.84 -3.57 1.84
CA TYR A 419 -13.09 -2.57 2.89
C TYR A 419 -13.90 -1.34 2.42
N PRO A 420 -13.77 -0.79 1.19
CA PRO A 420 -14.56 0.38 0.80
C PRO A 420 -16.06 0.06 0.75
N LEU A 421 -16.44 -1.18 0.46
CA LEU A 421 -17.85 -1.59 0.42
C LEU A 421 -18.53 -1.55 1.79
N THR A 422 -17.76 -1.61 2.89
CA THR A 422 -18.30 -1.45 4.25
C THR A 422 -18.91 -0.06 4.48
N SER A 423 -18.55 0.94 3.66
CA SER A 423 -19.14 2.28 3.72
C SER A 423 -20.63 2.29 3.41
N ILE A 424 -21.12 1.40 2.52
CA ILE A 424 -22.54 1.33 2.12
C ILE A 424 -23.44 0.94 3.31
N PRO A 425 -23.25 -0.21 3.99
CA PRO A 425 -24.04 -0.56 5.15
C PRO A 425 -23.77 0.38 6.33
N LEU A 426 -22.57 0.95 6.44
CA LEU A 426 -22.26 1.92 7.50
C LEU A 426 -23.07 3.21 7.34
N ILE A 427 -23.23 3.75 6.12
CA ILE A 427 -24.08 4.92 5.88
C ILE A 427 -25.53 4.60 6.25
N ALA A 428 -26.05 3.45 5.81
CA ALA A 428 -27.40 3.02 6.18
C ALA A 428 -27.58 2.88 7.71
N TYR A 429 -26.59 2.30 8.38
CA TYR A 429 -26.57 2.15 9.84
C TYR A 429 -26.54 3.50 10.57
N CYS A 430 -25.70 4.44 10.12
CA CYS A 430 -25.60 5.78 10.71
C CYS A 430 -26.88 6.61 10.51
N MET A 431 -27.64 6.36 9.45
CA MET A 431 -28.92 7.04 9.19
C MET A 431 -30.09 6.43 9.96
N LEU A 432 -29.97 5.18 10.43
CA LEU A 432 -31.03 4.45 11.10
C LEU A 432 -31.53 5.13 12.39
N PRO A 433 -30.67 5.64 13.30
CA PRO A 433 -31.14 6.35 14.50
C PRO A 433 -31.93 7.62 14.16
N ALA A 434 -31.49 8.39 13.16
CA ALA A 434 -32.19 9.59 12.72
C ALA A 434 -33.59 9.24 12.16
N PHE A 435 -33.68 8.19 11.35
CA PHE A 435 -34.96 7.69 10.85
C PHE A 435 -35.89 7.21 11.99
N CYS A 436 -35.37 6.45 12.95
CA CYS A 436 -36.13 5.98 14.12
C CYS A 436 -36.61 7.12 15.03
N LEU A 437 -35.81 8.18 15.16
CA LEU A 437 -36.16 9.38 15.93
C LEU A 437 -37.25 10.19 15.23
N LEU A 438 -37.13 10.42 13.92
CA LEU A 438 -38.06 11.26 13.14
C LEU A 438 -39.40 10.58 12.87
N THR A 439 -39.40 9.28 12.56
CA THR A 439 -40.63 8.54 12.26
C THR A 439 -41.32 7.97 13.50
N ASN A 440 -40.66 8.07 14.66
CA ASN A 440 -41.04 7.45 15.93
C ASN A 440 -41.29 5.92 15.86
N LYS A 441 -40.92 5.26 14.75
CA LYS A 441 -40.99 3.81 14.59
C LYS A 441 -39.74 3.17 15.19
N PHE A 442 -39.94 2.46 16.30
CA PHE A 442 -38.85 1.75 16.96
C PHE A 442 -38.67 0.37 16.31
N ILE A 443 -37.43 0.07 15.88
CA ILE A 443 -37.11 -1.14 15.10
C ILE A 443 -36.87 -2.36 16.01
N ILE A 444 -36.48 -2.13 17.26
CA ILE A 444 -36.17 -3.18 18.24
C ILE A 444 -37.36 -3.28 19.19
N PRO A 445 -37.95 -4.46 19.47
CA PRO A 445 -38.98 -4.59 20.51
C PRO A 445 -38.39 -4.35 21.90
N GLU A 446 -39.23 -4.20 22.94
CA GLU A 446 -38.73 -4.08 24.32
C GLU A 446 -37.78 -5.25 24.64
N ILE A 447 -36.56 -4.89 25.08
CA ILE A 447 -35.46 -5.84 25.24
C ILE A 447 -35.71 -6.62 26.53
N SER A 448 -35.84 -7.95 26.43
CA SER A 448 -35.94 -8.80 27.62
C SER A 448 -34.65 -8.76 28.46
N ASN A 449 -34.73 -9.17 29.73
CA ASN A 449 -33.55 -9.29 30.59
C ASN A 449 -32.46 -10.18 29.96
N PHE A 450 -32.89 -11.25 29.26
CA PHE A 450 -31.98 -12.16 28.55
C PHE A 450 -31.28 -11.48 27.36
N ALA A 451 -32.01 -10.74 26.53
CA ALA A 451 -31.42 -10.01 25.41
C ALA A 451 -30.48 -8.88 25.87
N SER A 452 -30.83 -8.21 26.98
CA SER A 452 -29.97 -7.18 27.60
C SER A 452 -28.62 -7.74 28.06
N MET A 453 -28.59 -8.94 28.64
CA MET A 453 -27.34 -9.60 29.02
C MET A 453 -26.42 -9.86 27.82
N TRP A 454 -26.98 -10.30 26.68
CA TRP A 454 -26.19 -10.50 25.45
C TRP A 454 -25.58 -9.21 24.92
N PHE A 455 -26.31 -8.09 24.96
CA PHE A 455 -25.76 -6.78 24.58
C PHE A 455 -24.62 -6.37 25.51
N ILE A 456 -24.80 -6.49 26.83
CA ILE A 456 -23.75 -6.17 27.82
C ILE A 456 -22.51 -7.04 27.58
N LEU A 457 -22.69 -8.35 27.41
CA LEU A 457 -21.59 -9.28 27.16
C LEU A 457 -20.84 -8.94 25.86
N LEU A 458 -21.56 -8.57 24.80
CA LEU A 458 -20.97 -8.12 23.53
C LEU A 458 -20.11 -6.86 23.72
N PHE A 459 -20.63 -5.82 24.38
CA PHE A 459 -19.88 -4.59 24.62
C PHE A 459 -18.66 -4.80 25.51
N VAL A 460 -18.79 -5.61 26.57
CA VAL A 460 -17.67 -5.97 27.45
C VAL A 460 -16.61 -6.76 26.66
N SER A 461 -17.04 -7.71 25.82
CA SER A 461 -16.14 -8.49 24.97
C SER A 461 -15.35 -7.62 23.98
N ILE A 462 -16.02 -6.68 23.30
CA ILE A 462 -15.37 -5.73 22.36
C ILE A 462 -14.36 -4.86 23.10
N ALA A 463 -14.74 -4.30 24.26
CA ALA A 463 -13.85 -3.47 25.07
C ALA A 463 -12.63 -4.24 25.58
N ALA A 464 -12.85 -5.45 26.13
CA ALA A 464 -11.77 -6.32 26.61
C ALA A 464 -10.81 -6.72 25.48
N THR A 465 -11.35 -7.06 24.31
CA THR A 465 -10.55 -7.41 23.12
C THR A 465 -9.72 -6.22 22.65
N GLY A 466 -10.30 -5.03 22.55
CA GLY A 466 -9.59 -3.82 22.16
C GLY A 466 -8.47 -3.44 23.15
N ILE A 467 -8.71 -3.57 24.46
CA ILE A 467 -7.68 -3.34 25.48
C ILE A 467 -6.54 -4.35 25.35
N LEU A 468 -6.87 -5.63 25.15
CA LEU A 468 -5.86 -6.67 24.98
C LEU A 468 -5.02 -6.44 23.72
N GLU A 469 -5.65 -6.03 22.62
CA GLU A 469 -4.99 -5.72 21.36
C GLU A 469 -4.01 -4.53 21.46
N LEU A 470 -4.45 -3.46 22.14
CA LEU A 470 -3.61 -2.30 22.39
C LEU A 470 -2.45 -2.62 23.36
N ARG A 471 -2.68 -3.51 24.33
CA ARG A 471 -1.66 -3.89 25.32
C ARG A 471 -0.47 -4.59 24.68
N TRP A 472 -0.68 -5.55 23.77
CA TRP A 472 0.45 -6.25 23.13
C TRP A 472 1.15 -5.38 22.07
N SER A 473 0.39 -4.52 21.38
CA SER A 473 0.94 -3.69 20.30
C SER A 473 1.74 -2.48 20.79
N GLY A 474 1.57 -2.08 22.06
CA GLY A 474 2.24 -0.92 22.65
C GLY A 474 1.69 0.43 22.18
N VAL A 475 0.54 0.43 21.50
CA VAL A 475 -0.18 1.65 21.10
C VAL A 475 -0.86 2.25 22.34
N SER A 476 -0.45 3.46 22.73
CA SER A 476 -0.79 4.09 24.01
C SER A 476 -2.29 4.11 24.34
N ILE A 477 -2.67 3.40 25.40
CA ILE A 477 -4.02 3.27 26.00
C ILE A 477 -4.54 4.59 26.63
N VAL A 478 -3.72 5.63 26.69
CA VAL A 478 -3.87 6.74 27.65
C VAL A 478 -4.95 7.77 27.28
N ALA A 479 -5.33 7.91 26.00
CA ALA A 479 -6.31 8.95 25.61
C ALA A 479 -7.78 8.50 25.72
N GLY A 480 -8.10 7.23 25.47
CA GLY A 480 -9.48 6.74 25.43
C GLY A 480 -10.05 6.38 26.80
N VAL A 481 -9.23 5.82 27.68
CA VAL A 481 -9.67 5.26 28.97
C VAL A 481 -9.94 6.36 30.01
N SER A 482 -9.17 7.46 29.99
CA SER A 482 -9.35 8.57 30.95
C SER A 482 -10.62 9.38 30.73
N TYR A 483 -11.16 9.41 29.50
CA TYR A 483 -12.42 10.11 29.19
C TYR A 483 -13.66 9.27 29.52
N ALA A 484 -13.57 7.95 29.32
CA ALA A 484 -14.65 7.02 29.61
C ALA A 484 -14.87 6.79 31.12
N ILE A 485 -13.81 6.84 31.94
CA ILE A 485 -13.89 6.62 33.39
C ILE A 485 -14.53 7.80 34.14
N ASN A 486 -14.55 9.00 33.54
CA ASN A 486 -15.05 10.21 34.21
C ASN A 486 -16.55 10.49 34.05
N SER A 487 -17.31 9.62 33.37
CA SER A 487 -18.75 9.80 33.17
C SER A 487 -19.52 8.73 33.94
N GLY A 488 -19.84 9.05 35.19
CA GLY A 488 -20.66 8.21 36.06
C GLY A 488 -22.05 7.95 35.46
N TYR A 489 -22.52 6.71 35.61
CA TYR A 489 -23.82 6.26 35.10
C TYR A 489 -24.84 6.23 36.23
N GLN A 490 -25.89 7.06 36.13
CA GLN A 490 -27.22 6.68 36.64
C GLN A 490 -28.34 7.20 35.73
N SER A 491 -29.25 6.26 35.42
CA SER A 491 -30.59 6.37 34.83
C SER A 491 -30.76 6.64 33.32
N TRP A 492 -31.82 6.01 32.78
CA TRP A 492 -32.77 6.45 31.74
C TRP A 492 -32.99 5.46 30.56
N GLY A 493 -34.27 5.19 30.29
CA GLY A 493 -34.79 4.06 29.52
C GLY A 493 -34.83 4.19 27.97
N PRO A 494 -35.94 3.87 27.27
CA PRO A 494 -35.99 3.70 25.80
C PRO A 494 -35.54 4.89 24.93
N LEU A 495 -35.60 6.12 25.48
CA LEU A 495 -35.06 7.32 24.83
C LEU A 495 -33.52 7.28 24.75
N PHE A 496 -32.85 6.66 25.73
CA PHE A 496 -31.39 6.50 25.76
C PHE A 496 -30.92 5.60 24.63
N GLY A 497 -31.63 4.51 24.30
CA GLY A 497 -31.25 3.69 23.13
C GLY A 497 -31.22 4.49 21.83
N LYS A 498 -32.26 5.32 21.60
CA LYS A 498 -32.35 6.18 20.41
C LYS A 498 -31.30 7.30 20.41
N LEU A 499 -31.04 7.92 21.57
CA LEU A 499 -30.04 8.97 21.71
C LEU A 499 -28.61 8.44 21.78
N PHE A 500 -28.36 7.24 22.30
CA PHE A 500 -27.02 6.66 22.46
C PHE A 500 -26.39 6.39 21.10
N PHE A 501 -27.12 5.76 20.17
CA PHE A 501 -26.60 5.55 18.82
C PHE A 501 -26.47 6.86 18.05
N ALA A 502 -27.42 7.80 18.21
CA ALA A 502 -27.31 9.13 17.60
C ALA A 502 -26.12 9.93 18.16
N ILE A 503 -25.93 9.95 19.49
CA ILE A 503 -24.80 10.59 20.19
C ILE A 503 -23.51 9.87 19.84
N TRP A 504 -23.49 8.55 19.68
CA TRP A 504 -22.30 7.80 19.28
C TRP A 504 -21.87 8.19 17.87
N VAL A 505 -22.80 8.23 16.90
CA VAL A 505 -22.52 8.69 15.53
C VAL A 505 -22.06 10.14 15.54
N ILE A 506 -22.78 11.03 16.25
CA ILE A 506 -22.43 12.45 16.36
C ILE A 506 -21.08 12.62 17.06
N ALA A 507 -20.77 11.88 18.12
CA ALA A 507 -19.52 12.00 18.87
C ALA A 507 -18.30 11.61 18.01
N HIS A 508 -18.45 10.66 17.09
CA HIS A 508 -17.38 10.28 16.15
C HIS A 508 -17.30 11.24 14.95
N LEU A 509 -18.44 11.72 14.44
CA LEU A 509 -18.48 12.55 13.23
C LEU A 509 -18.29 14.06 13.50
N TYR A 510 -18.72 14.55 14.66
CA TYR A 510 -18.69 15.97 15.04
C TYR A 510 -17.27 16.54 15.15
N PRO A 511 -16.28 15.85 15.78
CA PRO A 511 -14.90 16.34 15.79
C PRO A 511 -14.32 16.49 14.38
N PHE A 512 -14.67 15.58 13.47
CA PHE A 512 -14.28 15.63 12.06
C PHE A 512 -14.95 16.82 11.34
N LEU A 513 -16.27 16.99 11.46
CA LEU A 513 -17.02 18.11 10.87
C LEU A 513 -16.61 19.48 11.42
N LYS A 514 -16.34 19.58 12.72
CA LYS A 514 -15.80 20.79 13.36
C LYS A 514 -14.41 21.12 12.79
N GLY A 515 -13.61 20.09 12.49
CA GLY A 515 -12.33 20.24 11.83
C GLY A 515 -12.41 20.69 10.38
N LEU A 516 -13.49 20.33 9.66
CA LEU A 516 -13.76 20.74 8.28
C LEU A 516 -14.24 22.22 8.20
N LEU A 517 -15.09 22.65 9.13
CA LEU A 517 -15.73 23.97 9.11
C LEU A 517 -14.93 25.06 9.85
N GLY A 518 -14.00 24.68 10.73
CA GLY A 518 -13.18 25.61 11.50
C GLY A 518 -11.92 26.06 10.76
N ARG A 519 -11.87 27.31 10.28
CA ARG A 519 -10.65 27.95 9.72
C ARG A 519 -9.55 28.21 10.76
N GLN A 520 -9.85 28.13 12.05
CA GLN A 520 -8.89 28.25 13.14
C GLN A 520 -9.29 27.32 14.28
N ASN A 521 -8.30 26.89 15.07
CA ASN A 521 -8.43 26.06 16.28
C ASN A 521 -9.29 26.74 17.40
N ARG A 522 -9.84 27.93 17.11
CA ARG A 522 -10.70 28.76 17.96
C ARG A 522 -11.91 29.29 17.19
N THR A 523 -12.59 28.51 16.34
CA THR A 523 -13.99 28.88 16.07
C THR A 523 -14.69 28.96 17.42
N PRO A 524 -15.35 30.09 17.76
CA PRO A 524 -15.91 30.28 19.08
C PRO A 524 -17.03 29.26 19.22
N THR A 525 -16.73 28.16 19.90
CA THR A 525 -17.66 27.08 20.25
C THR A 525 -18.94 27.69 20.83
N ILE A 526 -18.82 28.86 21.46
CA ILE A 526 -19.87 29.79 21.89
C ILE A 526 -20.92 30.07 20.78
N VAL A 527 -20.56 30.53 19.58
CA VAL A 527 -21.55 30.87 18.54
C VAL A 527 -22.32 29.63 18.07
N ILE A 528 -21.63 28.50 17.88
CA ILE A 528 -22.29 27.23 17.50
C ILE A 528 -23.21 26.74 18.62
N VAL A 529 -22.75 26.81 19.88
CA VAL A 529 -23.57 26.45 21.06
C VAL A 529 -24.79 27.36 21.14
N TRP A 530 -24.63 28.68 20.96
CA TRP A 530 -25.76 29.62 20.94
C TRP A 530 -26.69 29.36 19.76
N SER A 531 -26.19 29.05 18.56
CA SER A 531 -27.05 28.70 17.42
C SER A 531 -27.81 27.39 17.64
N ILE A 532 -27.20 26.37 18.25
CA ILE A 532 -27.88 25.13 18.63
C ILE A 532 -28.94 25.40 19.70
N LEU A 533 -28.61 26.23 20.69
CA LEU A 533 -29.53 26.59 21.77
C LEU A 533 -30.70 27.42 21.25
N LEU A 534 -30.43 28.37 20.35
CA LEU A 534 -31.44 29.18 19.66
C LEU A 534 -32.32 28.30 18.75
N ALA A 535 -31.74 27.39 17.96
CA ALA A 535 -32.48 26.44 17.14
C ALA A 535 -33.36 25.51 18.00
N SER A 536 -32.85 25.05 19.15
CA SER A 536 -33.61 24.25 20.11
C SER A 536 -34.78 25.05 20.70
N ILE A 537 -34.56 26.33 21.06
CA ILE A 537 -35.62 27.25 21.51
C ILE A 537 -36.66 27.46 20.40
N PHE A 538 -36.24 27.68 19.15
CA PHE A 538 -37.15 27.84 18.02
C PHE A 538 -37.94 26.57 17.72
N SER A 539 -37.33 25.39 17.80
CA SER A 539 -38.03 24.11 17.66
C SER A 539 -39.05 23.89 18.78
N LEU A 540 -38.70 24.23 20.04
CA LEU A 540 -39.62 24.16 21.17
C LEU A 540 -40.78 25.16 21.04
N LEU A 541 -40.51 26.39 20.59
CA LEU A 541 -41.52 27.40 20.31
C LEU A 541 -42.44 26.96 19.16
N TRP A 542 -41.89 26.41 18.08
CA TRP A 542 -42.66 25.89 16.96
C TRP A 542 -43.61 24.77 17.39
N VAL A 543 -43.12 23.79 18.17
CA VAL A 543 -43.97 22.72 18.72
C VAL A 543 -45.08 23.28 19.62
N ARG A 544 -44.81 24.35 20.36
CA ARG A 544 -45.80 24.97 21.26
C ARG A 544 -46.83 25.84 20.54
N ILE A 545 -46.44 26.45 19.43
CA ILE A 545 -47.26 27.36 18.62
C ILE A 545 -47.99 26.62 17.50
N ASP A 546 -47.57 25.39 17.17
CA ASP A 546 -47.96 24.62 16.00
C ASP A 546 -49.45 24.82 15.62
N PRO A 547 -49.73 25.61 14.56
CA PRO A 547 -51.09 25.97 14.19
C PRO A 547 -51.87 24.80 13.60
N PHE A 548 -51.22 23.66 13.32
CA PHE A 548 -51.81 22.47 12.71
C PHE A 548 -52.31 21.43 13.73
N ILE A 549 -52.12 21.66 15.04
CA ILE A 549 -52.75 20.85 16.09
C ILE A 549 -54.22 21.24 16.21
N SER A 550 -55.15 20.29 16.02
CA SER A 550 -56.59 20.51 16.11
C SER A 550 -56.99 21.12 17.47
N SER A 551 -58.00 21.99 17.48
CA SER A 551 -58.52 22.62 18.70
C SER A 551 -58.87 21.63 19.81
N SER A 552 -59.29 20.42 19.44
CA SER A 552 -59.57 19.30 20.36
C SER A 552 -58.34 18.78 21.11
N ALA A 553 -57.17 18.69 20.46
CA ALA A 553 -55.93 18.24 21.11
C ALA A 553 -55.32 19.32 22.03
N ARG A 554 -55.55 20.60 21.72
CA ARG A 554 -55.18 21.74 22.57
C ARG A 554 -56.02 21.81 23.86
N ALA A 555 -57.31 21.46 23.81
CA ALA A 555 -58.19 21.45 24.98
C ALA A 555 -57.83 20.31 25.97
N ALA A 556 -57.51 19.12 25.45
CA ALA A 556 -57.12 17.96 26.27
C ALA A 556 -55.81 18.18 27.05
N ALA A 557 -54.84 18.91 26.49
CA ALA A 557 -53.56 19.22 27.15
C ALA A 557 -53.68 20.25 28.30
N ASN A 558 -54.72 21.08 28.30
CA ASN A 558 -54.96 22.10 29.32
C ASN A 558 -55.91 21.64 30.43
N GLY A 559 -56.27 20.35 30.49
CA GLY A 559 -57.12 19.79 31.53
C GLY A 559 -58.57 20.31 31.53
N GLN A 560 -59.01 20.98 30.47
CA GLN A 560 -60.39 21.44 30.34
C GLN A 560 -61.18 20.39 29.56
N CYS A 561 -61.76 19.44 30.30
CA CYS A 561 -62.86 18.66 29.76
C CYS A 561 -64.17 19.45 29.86
N GLY A 562 -64.99 19.40 28.81
CA GLY A 562 -66.36 19.93 28.84
C GLY A 562 -67.29 19.08 29.71
N ILE A 563 -68.56 19.48 29.81
CA ILE A 563 -69.61 18.98 30.74
C ILE A 563 -69.96 17.46 30.58
N ASN A 564 -69.30 16.74 29.67
CA ASN A 564 -69.44 15.28 29.51
C ASN A 564 -68.14 14.51 29.80
N CYS A 565 -67.32 15.03 30.71
CA CYS A 565 -66.64 14.21 31.72
C CYS A 565 -67.45 14.34 33.02
#